data_AF-A0A1S9T5Z3-F1
#
_entry.id   AF-A0A1S9T5Z3-F1
#
_cell.length_a   1.000
_cell.length_b   1.000
_cell.length_c   1.000
_cell.angle_alpha   90.00
_cell.angle_beta   90.00
_cell.angle_gamma   90.00
#
_symmetry.space_group_name_H-M   'P 1'
#
loop_
_entity.id
_entity.type
_entity.pdbx_description
1 polymer ?
#
loop_
_entity_poly.entity_id
_entity_poly.type
_entity_poly.pdbx_seq_one_letter_code
_entity_poly.pdbx_strand_id
1 'polypeptide(L)'
;MLSLSDSLEDLIEAFPTGCFCPPSPQIIVNIQIALGKLLVWNLTAPIPIVFKTKLNLAINKVVMKLTIPPFSCCESIQALEDLSIVVVEVVRVLNIGVPQRLELMSLLQQLQGIISRYIACLACEPGPTGPTGPTGPTGPTGPTGPTGPTGPTGSTGPTGSTGPTGSTGFTGSTGPTGSTGPTGPTGPTGPTGPTGFTGSTENFAYVTISGDNIVSVIDTATNTVTATIAVGNGPVAIAISPNGVYTYVINIFDNTVSVIDTDLNMVIATVPVGDNPLDIAITPNSAFAYVTNFNDDTVSVIDTATNTVTTTIAVGNGPNGIAISPNGQFAYVTISGDNIVSVIDTATNTVTATIAVGSFPSGIAITSDGQFAYVVNSNSNNVSVIDTATNTVTVTIAVGPFPSGIAITPDGQRAYVTNFGDACNPDGTVSVIETVGNTVIATVPVGPFPSGIAITPDGQFAYVAISGNFCISSTSVSVIETGSNSVISTVTVGTSPADIAIH
;
A
#
# COMPACT_ATOMS: atom_id res chain seq x y z
N MET A 1 -26.78 23.79 -30.94
CA MET A 1 -25.45 23.49 -30.40
C MET A 1 -25.43 22.00 -30.16
N LEU A 2 -24.41 21.28 -30.63
CA LEU A 2 -24.21 19.88 -30.23
C LEU A 2 -24.17 19.85 -28.70
N SER A 3 -24.95 18.97 -28.07
CA SER A 3 -24.89 18.79 -26.62
C SER A 3 -23.79 17.77 -26.28
N LEU A 4 -23.38 17.74 -25.00
CA LEU A 4 -22.46 16.69 -24.54
C LEU A 4 -23.13 15.32 -24.56
N SER A 5 -24.43 15.25 -24.22
CA SER A 5 -25.17 13.98 -24.27
C SER A 5 -25.25 13.44 -25.70
N ASP A 6 -25.59 14.27 -26.68
CA ASP A 6 -25.61 13.86 -28.10
C ASP A 6 -24.24 13.29 -28.53
N SER A 7 -23.15 13.94 -28.10
CA SER A 7 -21.78 13.53 -28.43
C SER A 7 -21.40 12.19 -27.79
N LEU A 8 -21.93 11.91 -26.58
CA LEU A 8 -21.69 10.65 -25.89
C LEU A 8 -22.57 9.52 -26.42
N GLU A 9 -23.82 9.80 -26.77
CA GLU A 9 -24.70 8.85 -27.46
C GLU A 9 -24.09 8.41 -28.80
N ASP A 10 -23.66 9.38 -29.62
CA ASP A 10 -22.96 9.09 -30.88
C ASP A 10 -21.70 8.23 -30.67
N LEU A 11 -20.96 8.47 -29.59
CA LEU A 11 -19.77 7.70 -29.26
C LEU A 11 -20.10 6.27 -28.83
N ILE A 12 -21.13 6.09 -28.00
CA ILE A 12 -21.64 4.79 -27.57
C ILE A 12 -22.14 3.98 -28.76
N GLU A 13 -22.88 4.60 -29.69
CA GLU A 13 -23.41 3.94 -30.89
C GLU A 13 -22.35 3.58 -31.92
N ALA A 14 -21.21 4.29 -31.94
CA ALA A 14 -20.11 3.99 -32.84
C ALA A 14 -19.43 2.64 -32.54
N PHE A 15 -19.65 2.10 -31.34
CA PHE A 15 -19.03 0.89 -30.84
C PHE A 15 -19.88 -0.37 -31.14
N PRO A 16 -19.32 -1.43 -31.74
CA PRO A 16 -20.07 -2.64 -32.05
C PRO A 16 -20.55 -3.38 -30.80
N THR A 17 -21.70 -4.06 -30.91
CA THR A 17 -22.13 -5.07 -29.95
C THR A 17 -21.28 -6.34 -30.13
N GLY A 18 -20.43 -6.65 -29.15
CA GLY A 18 -19.53 -7.83 -29.20
C GLY A 18 -18.08 -7.46 -28.90
N CYS A 19 -17.13 -8.22 -29.44
CA CYS A 19 -15.71 -7.91 -29.28
C CYS A 19 -15.25 -6.81 -30.24
N PHE A 20 -14.47 -5.88 -29.73
CA PHE A 20 -13.97 -4.73 -30.49
C PHE A 20 -12.79 -5.05 -31.38
N CYS A 21 -12.10 -6.17 -31.15
CA CYS A 21 -10.69 -6.27 -31.49
C CYS A 21 -10.30 -7.44 -32.42
N PRO A 22 -9.55 -7.17 -33.53
CA PRO A 22 -9.28 -5.83 -34.08
C PRO A 22 -10.55 -5.20 -34.69
N PRO A 23 -10.71 -3.86 -34.64
CA PRO A 23 -11.89 -3.20 -35.16
C PRO A 23 -11.87 -3.19 -36.69
N SER A 24 -13.06 -3.28 -37.31
CA SER A 24 -13.16 -3.11 -38.75
C SER A 24 -12.83 -1.64 -39.14
N PRO A 25 -12.33 -1.39 -40.37
CA PRO A 25 -12.10 -0.02 -40.84
C PRO A 25 -13.35 0.87 -40.72
N GLN A 26 -14.54 0.31 -40.90
CA GLN A 26 -15.80 1.04 -40.75
C GLN A 26 -16.07 1.45 -39.29
N ILE A 27 -15.74 0.59 -38.33
CA ILE A 27 -15.86 0.89 -36.90
C ILE A 27 -14.91 2.04 -36.52
N ILE A 28 -13.68 2.01 -37.03
CA ILE A 28 -12.69 3.09 -36.79
C ILE A 28 -13.23 4.44 -37.30
N VAL A 29 -13.80 4.46 -38.51
CA VAL A 29 -14.42 5.66 -39.09
C VAL A 29 -15.59 6.16 -38.25
N ASN A 30 -16.48 5.27 -37.79
CA ASN A 30 -17.61 5.64 -36.96
C ASN A 30 -17.17 6.30 -35.64
N ILE A 31 -16.15 5.72 -34.99
CA ILE A 31 -15.59 6.26 -33.73
C ILE A 31 -14.94 7.62 -33.97
N GLN A 32 -14.18 7.79 -35.05
CA GLN A 32 -13.57 9.07 -35.40
C GLN A 32 -14.60 10.17 -35.64
N ILE A 33 -15.74 9.84 -36.29
CA ILE A 33 -16.84 10.79 -36.49
C ILE A 33 -17.42 11.23 -35.14
N ALA A 34 -17.69 10.29 -34.23
CA ALA A 34 -18.22 10.59 -32.91
C ALA A 34 -17.24 11.43 -32.06
N LEU A 35 -15.95 11.08 -32.07
CA LEU A 35 -14.89 11.85 -31.42
C LEU A 35 -14.74 13.25 -32.02
N GLY A 36 -14.95 13.40 -33.32
CA GLY A 36 -14.97 14.71 -33.99
C GLY A 36 -16.11 15.59 -33.49
N LYS A 37 -17.30 15.03 -33.24
CA LYS A 37 -18.43 15.78 -32.64
C LYS A 37 -18.12 16.22 -31.21
N LEU A 38 -17.52 15.34 -30.41
CA LEU A 38 -17.08 15.67 -29.05
C LEU A 38 -16.01 16.77 -29.04
N LEU A 39 -15.10 16.75 -30.02
CA LEU A 39 -14.09 17.80 -30.20
C LEU A 39 -14.72 19.14 -30.56
N VAL A 40 -15.71 19.16 -31.46
CA VAL A 40 -16.47 20.36 -31.83
C VAL A 40 -17.23 20.92 -30.63
N TRP A 41 -17.85 20.06 -29.82
CA TRP A 41 -18.48 20.47 -28.57
C TRP A 41 -17.47 21.15 -27.63
N ASN A 42 -16.31 20.54 -27.41
CA ASN A 42 -15.26 21.03 -26.50
C ASN A 42 -14.80 22.47 -26.83
N LEU A 43 -14.74 22.84 -28.12
CA LEU A 43 -14.38 24.21 -28.54
C LEU A 43 -15.30 25.27 -27.91
N THR A 44 -16.60 24.99 -27.87
CA THR A 44 -17.63 25.92 -27.40
C THR A 44 -18.14 25.62 -25.99
N ALA A 45 -17.65 24.55 -25.35
CA ALA A 45 -18.08 24.10 -24.04
C ALA A 45 -17.85 25.17 -22.96
N PRO A 46 -18.81 25.38 -22.03
CA PRO A 46 -18.69 26.32 -20.91
C PRO A 46 -17.88 25.70 -19.75
N ILE A 47 -16.65 25.28 -20.02
CA ILE A 47 -15.73 24.66 -19.05
C ILE A 47 -14.38 25.37 -19.03
N PRO A 48 -13.61 25.31 -17.92
CA PRO A 48 -12.29 25.93 -17.84
C PRO A 48 -11.31 25.38 -18.91
N ILE A 49 -10.38 26.24 -19.34
CA ILE A 49 -9.42 25.92 -20.42
C ILE A 49 -8.58 24.68 -20.14
N VAL A 50 -8.25 24.41 -18.88
CA VAL A 50 -7.49 23.22 -18.45
C VAL A 50 -8.23 21.94 -18.86
N PHE A 51 -9.54 21.86 -18.60
CA PHE A 51 -10.36 20.71 -18.98
C PHE A 51 -10.56 20.61 -20.49
N LYS A 52 -10.60 21.74 -21.21
CA LYS A 52 -10.63 21.72 -22.67
C LYS A 52 -9.37 21.08 -23.25
N THR A 53 -8.20 21.42 -22.72
CA THR A 53 -6.92 20.86 -23.14
C THR A 53 -6.81 19.38 -22.81
N LYS A 54 -7.19 18.96 -21.58
CA LYS A 54 -7.24 17.54 -21.19
C LYS A 54 -8.14 16.73 -22.12
N LEU A 55 -9.35 17.22 -22.38
CA LEU A 55 -10.32 16.53 -23.24
C LEU A 55 -9.83 16.45 -24.70
N ASN A 56 -9.22 17.52 -25.22
CA ASN A 56 -8.61 17.52 -26.54
C ASN A 56 -7.48 16.48 -26.65
N LEU A 57 -6.60 16.41 -25.65
CA LEU A 57 -5.50 15.47 -25.61
C LEU A 57 -5.99 14.01 -25.56
N ALA A 58 -6.98 13.73 -24.71
CA ALA A 58 -7.55 12.39 -24.59
C ALA A 58 -8.25 11.92 -25.89
N ILE A 59 -9.03 12.80 -26.52
CA ILE A 59 -9.66 12.52 -27.82
C ILE A 59 -8.60 12.19 -28.88
N ASN A 60 -7.55 13.02 -28.99
CA ASN A 60 -6.49 12.79 -29.96
C ASN A 60 -5.71 11.50 -29.68
N LYS A 61 -5.50 11.15 -28.40
CA LYS A 61 -4.86 9.89 -28.00
C LYS A 61 -5.64 8.68 -28.51
N VAL A 62 -6.96 8.68 -28.39
CA VAL A 62 -7.83 7.61 -28.94
C VAL A 62 -7.70 7.53 -30.46
N VAL A 63 -7.85 8.66 -31.16
CA VAL A 63 -7.73 8.70 -32.64
C VAL A 63 -6.37 8.17 -33.10
N MET A 64 -5.31 8.55 -32.40
CA MET A 64 -3.94 8.11 -32.70
C MET A 64 -3.79 6.59 -32.53
N LYS A 65 -4.28 6.01 -31.43
CA LYS A 65 -4.18 4.56 -31.18
C LYS A 65 -5.03 3.71 -32.13
N LEU A 66 -6.13 4.26 -32.63
CA LEU A 66 -6.97 3.59 -33.63
C LEU A 66 -6.37 3.58 -35.05
N THR A 67 -5.37 4.42 -35.35
CA THR A 67 -4.89 4.64 -36.73
C THR A 67 -3.43 4.32 -36.99
N ILE A 68 -2.60 4.21 -35.95
CA ILE A 68 -1.16 3.97 -36.10
C ILE A 68 -0.86 2.46 -36.14
N PRO A 69 -0.15 1.97 -37.17
CA PRO A 69 0.42 0.61 -37.18
C PRO A 69 1.73 0.53 -36.36
N PRO A 70 1.98 -0.57 -35.63
CA PRO A 70 1.10 -1.73 -35.45
C PRO A 70 -0.09 -1.39 -34.52
N PHE A 71 -1.29 -1.76 -34.95
CA PHE A 71 -2.50 -1.55 -34.15
C PHE A 71 -2.44 -2.40 -32.89
N SER A 72 -2.59 -1.76 -31.72
CA SER A 72 -2.65 -2.43 -30.43
C SER A 72 -4.04 -2.28 -29.82
N CYS A 73 -4.67 -3.44 -29.57
CA CYS A 73 -5.95 -3.53 -28.89
C CYS A 73 -5.89 -2.98 -27.47
N CYS A 74 -4.86 -3.36 -26.71
CA CYS A 74 -4.70 -2.93 -25.32
C CYS A 74 -4.48 -1.41 -25.25
N GLU A 75 -3.63 -0.85 -26.12
CA GLU A 75 -3.37 0.60 -26.12
C GLU A 75 -4.58 1.42 -26.58
N SER A 76 -5.38 0.89 -27.50
CA SER A 76 -6.61 1.55 -27.96
C SER A 76 -7.69 1.56 -26.88
N ILE A 77 -7.81 0.46 -26.13
CA ILE A 77 -8.74 0.35 -24.99
C ILE A 77 -8.28 1.25 -23.84
N GLN A 78 -6.99 1.26 -23.51
CA GLN A 78 -6.45 2.17 -22.48
C GLN A 78 -6.70 3.64 -22.84
N ALA A 79 -6.54 4.01 -24.11
CA ALA A 79 -6.85 5.38 -24.54
C ALA A 79 -8.35 5.72 -24.38
N LEU A 80 -9.25 4.74 -24.54
CA LEU A 80 -10.68 4.92 -24.32
C LEU A 80 -11.03 5.05 -22.83
N GLU A 81 -10.34 4.30 -21.96
CA GLU A 81 -10.45 4.47 -20.50
C GLU A 81 -10.01 5.87 -20.07
N ASP A 82 -8.84 6.32 -20.54
CA ASP A 82 -8.33 7.66 -20.25
C ASP A 82 -9.32 8.75 -20.71
N LEU A 83 -9.92 8.58 -21.89
CA LEU A 83 -10.97 9.47 -22.38
C LEU A 83 -12.19 9.46 -21.46
N SER A 84 -12.64 8.29 -21.00
CA SER A 84 -13.79 8.18 -20.11
C SER A 84 -13.57 8.91 -18.78
N ILE A 85 -12.37 8.82 -18.21
CA ILE A 85 -11.96 9.51 -16.98
C ILE A 85 -12.02 11.02 -17.18
N VAL A 86 -11.45 11.52 -18.28
CA VAL A 86 -11.45 12.96 -18.58
C VAL A 86 -12.86 13.48 -18.81
N VAL A 87 -13.75 12.71 -19.43
CA VAL A 87 -15.16 13.12 -19.58
C VAL A 87 -15.87 13.17 -18.22
N VAL A 88 -15.58 12.26 -17.28
CA VAL A 88 -16.10 12.33 -15.90
C VAL A 88 -15.66 13.63 -15.22
N GLU A 89 -14.39 14.00 -15.32
CA GLU A 89 -13.88 15.28 -14.80
C GLU A 89 -14.64 16.47 -15.40
N VAL A 90 -14.87 16.45 -16.72
CA VAL A 90 -15.61 17.49 -17.45
C VAL A 90 -17.05 17.61 -16.94
N VAL A 91 -17.74 16.49 -16.71
CA VAL A 91 -19.13 16.52 -16.19
C VAL A 91 -19.19 17.09 -14.77
N ARG A 92 -18.17 16.86 -13.94
CA ARG A 92 -18.11 17.42 -12.57
C ARG A 92 -18.05 18.94 -12.55
N VAL A 93 -17.35 19.54 -13.52
CA VAL A 93 -17.17 21.00 -13.60
C VAL A 93 -18.24 21.73 -14.43
N LEU A 94 -19.13 20.98 -15.09
CA LEU A 94 -20.26 21.57 -15.81
C LEU A 94 -21.29 22.16 -14.83
N ASN A 95 -21.68 23.40 -15.10
CA ASN A 95 -22.77 24.07 -14.39
C ASN A 95 -24.12 23.66 -14.97
N ILE A 96 -24.55 22.43 -14.66
CA ILE A 96 -25.77 21.78 -15.16
C ILE A 96 -26.66 21.31 -14.02
N GLY A 97 -27.96 21.17 -14.27
CA GLY A 97 -28.93 20.69 -13.29
C GLY A 97 -28.78 19.19 -12.99
N VAL A 98 -29.32 18.76 -11.84
CA VAL A 98 -29.31 17.35 -11.40
C VAL A 98 -29.84 16.36 -12.46
N PRO A 99 -30.96 16.64 -13.18
CA PRO A 99 -31.47 15.71 -14.19
C PRO A 99 -30.49 15.48 -15.35
N GLN A 100 -29.89 16.57 -15.86
CA GLN A 100 -28.91 16.51 -16.96
C GLN A 100 -27.62 15.83 -16.51
N ARG A 101 -27.21 16.04 -15.25
CA ARG A 101 -26.05 15.36 -14.67
C ARG A 101 -26.29 13.86 -14.58
N LEU A 102 -27.48 13.42 -14.17
CA LEU A 102 -27.84 12.01 -14.08
C LEU A 102 -27.88 11.34 -15.47
N GLU A 103 -28.40 12.04 -16.48
CA GLU A 103 -28.39 11.60 -17.87
C GLU A 103 -26.95 11.37 -18.38
N LEU A 104 -26.06 12.34 -18.18
CA LEU A 104 -24.65 12.22 -18.56
C LEU A 104 -23.93 11.09 -17.82
N MET A 105 -24.22 10.91 -16.53
CA MET A 105 -23.66 9.80 -15.74
C MET A 105 -24.17 8.45 -16.25
N SER A 106 -25.43 8.36 -16.69
CA SER A 106 -25.99 7.16 -17.31
C SER A 106 -25.29 6.82 -18.64
N LEU A 107 -25.03 7.82 -19.49
CA LEU A 107 -24.28 7.63 -20.74
C LEU A 107 -22.83 7.22 -20.46
N LEU A 108 -22.18 7.83 -19.46
CA LEU A 108 -20.84 7.44 -19.03
C LEU A 108 -20.79 5.99 -18.52
N GLN A 109 -21.81 5.56 -17.77
CA GLN A 109 -21.93 4.17 -17.32
C GLN A 109 -22.08 3.20 -18.51
N GLN A 110 -22.84 3.58 -19.53
CA GLN A 110 -22.98 2.78 -20.76
C GLN A 110 -21.66 2.68 -21.53
N LEU A 111 -20.93 3.79 -21.65
CA LEU A 111 -19.61 3.83 -22.29
C LEU A 111 -18.59 2.98 -21.51
N GLN A 112 -18.57 3.07 -20.18
CA GLN A 112 -17.76 2.20 -19.33
C GLN A 112 -18.13 0.73 -19.51
N GLY A 113 -19.42 0.40 -19.55
CA GLY A 113 -19.89 -0.95 -19.84
C GLY A 113 -19.46 -1.47 -21.22
N ILE A 114 -19.34 -0.61 -22.23
CA ILE A 114 -18.75 -0.95 -23.53
C ILE A 114 -17.26 -1.30 -23.38
N ILE A 115 -16.49 -0.42 -22.73
CA ILE A 115 -15.05 -0.58 -22.54
C ILE A 115 -14.74 -1.87 -21.77
N SER A 116 -15.45 -2.13 -20.66
CA SER A 116 -15.29 -3.36 -19.86
C SER A 116 -15.58 -4.63 -20.67
N ARG A 117 -16.57 -4.61 -21.57
CA ARG A 117 -16.82 -5.75 -22.47
C ARG A 117 -15.68 -6.00 -23.44
N TYR A 118 -15.01 -4.95 -23.90
CA TYR A 118 -13.90 -5.08 -24.84
C TYR A 118 -12.65 -5.64 -24.17
N ILE A 119 -12.41 -5.27 -22.92
CA ILE A 119 -11.38 -5.88 -22.06
C ILE A 119 -11.68 -7.38 -21.91
N ALA A 120 -12.91 -7.77 -21.56
CA ALA A 120 -13.28 -9.18 -21.42
C ALA A 120 -13.15 -10.01 -22.71
N CYS A 121 -13.23 -9.35 -23.87
CA CYS A 121 -13.06 -9.96 -25.18
C CYS A 121 -11.59 -10.17 -25.59
N LEU A 122 -10.63 -9.61 -24.85
CA LEU A 122 -9.21 -9.69 -25.11
C LEU A 122 -8.51 -10.33 -23.93
N ALA A 123 -7.85 -11.46 -24.14
CA ALA A 123 -6.70 -11.81 -23.31
C ALA A 123 -5.55 -10.85 -23.67
N CYS A 124 -5.59 -9.60 -23.17
CA CYS A 124 -4.45 -8.69 -23.18
C CYS A 124 -3.39 -9.19 -22.19
N GLU A 125 -2.88 -10.40 -22.42
CA GLU A 125 -1.62 -10.85 -21.85
C GLU A 125 -0.59 -10.88 -22.97
N PRO A 126 0.63 -10.34 -22.78
CA PRO A 126 1.77 -10.77 -23.56
C PRO A 126 1.88 -12.28 -23.37
N GLY A 127 1.57 -13.07 -24.40
CA GLY A 127 1.78 -14.51 -24.35
C GLY A 127 3.24 -14.78 -23.95
N PRO A 128 3.52 -15.73 -23.03
CA PRO A 128 4.88 -16.02 -22.63
C PRO A 128 5.69 -16.36 -23.88
N THR A 129 6.90 -15.80 -23.98
CA THR A 129 7.86 -16.26 -24.98
C THR A 129 8.01 -17.77 -24.78
N GLY A 130 7.70 -18.56 -25.82
CA GLY A 130 7.75 -20.02 -25.72
C GLY A 130 9.08 -20.47 -25.12
N PRO A 131 9.09 -21.50 -24.25
CA PRO A 131 10.29 -21.89 -23.54
C PRO A 131 11.43 -22.13 -24.54
N THR A 132 12.60 -21.55 -24.26
CA THR A 132 13.83 -21.91 -24.97
C THR A 132 13.99 -23.43 -24.82
N GLY A 133 14.18 -24.14 -25.94
CA GLY A 133 14.29 -25.59 -25.93
C GLY A 133 15.32 -26.09 -24.92
N PRO A 134 15.13 -27.29 -24.33
CA PRO A 134 15.99 -27.78 -23.26
C PRO A 134 17.45 -27.72 -23.68
N THR A 135 18.29 -27.11 -22.84
CA THR A 135 19.74 -27.22 -22.96
C THR A 135 20.10 -28.71 -22.95
N GLY A 136 20.86 -29.16 -23.96
CA GLY A 136 21.29 -30.55 -24.07
C GLY A 136 22.00 -31.01 -22.79
N PRO A 137 21.96 -32.32 -22.47
CA PRO A 137 22.52 -32.85 -21.23
C PRO A 137 24.00 -32.46 -21.10
N THR A 138 24.37 -31.94 -19.92
CA THR A 138 25.75 -31.71 -19.51
C THR A 138 26.56 -32.98 -19.73
N GLY A 139 27.68 -32.89 -20.46
CA GLY A 139 28.59 -34.01 -20.66
C GLY A 139 29.10 -34.57 -19.32
N PRO A 140 29.45 -35.87 -19.25
CA PRO A 140 29.86 -36.50 -18.01
C PRO A 140 31.07 -35.80 -17.38
N THR A 141 31.00 -35.60 -16.06
CA THR A 141 32.10 -35.08 -15.23
C THR A 141 33.37 -35.90 -15.47
N GLY A 142 34.47 -35.21 -15.81
CA GLY A 142 35.78 -35.85 -15.96
C GLY A 142 36.24 -36.52 -14.65
N PRO A 143 37.08 -37.58 -14.73
CA PRO A 143 37.51 -38.34 -13.56
C PRO A 143 38.23 -37.46 -12.53
N THR A 144 37.95 -37.72 -11.26
CA THR A 144 38.59 -37.13 -10.08
C THR A 144 40.12 -37.22 -10.18
N GLY A 145 40.82 -36.09 -10.06
CA GLY A 145 42.28 -36.06 -9.98
C GLY A 145 42.80 -36.81 -8.73
N PRO A 146 44.02 -37.37 -8.77
CA PRO A 146 44.56 -38.17 -7.67
C PRO A 146 44.68 -37.34 -6.38
N THR A 147 44.31 -37.97 -5.26
CA THR A 147 44.48 -37.46 -3.90
C THR A 147 45.92 -37.04 -3.64
N GLY A 148 46.14 -35.80 -3.19
CA GLY A 148 47.45 -35.31 -2.80
C GLY A 148 48.04 -36.08 -1.60
N PRO A 149 49.37 -36.17 -1.47
CA PRO A 149 50.01 -36.93 -0.39
C PRO A 149 49.70 -36.35 0.99
N THR A 150 49.46 -37.26 1.94
CA THR A 150 49.28 -36.97 3.37
C THR A 150 50.46 -36.19 3.94
N GLY A 151 50.19 -35.04 4.57
CA GLY A 151 51.20 -34.24 5.25
C GLY A 151 51.81 -34.97 6.47
N PRO A 152 53.08 -34.69 6.82
CA PRO A 152 53.77 -35.38 7.92
C PRO A 152 53.13 -35.09 9.28
N THR A 153 53.11 -36.13 10.13
CA THR A 153 52.63 -36.12 11.52
C THR A 153 53.40 -35.11 12.36
N GLY A 154 52.69 -34.18 13.01
CA GLY A 154 53.27 -33.24 13.97
C GLY A 154 53.83 -33.95 15.21
N SER A 155 54.99 -33.49 15.68
CA SER A 155 55.72 -34.01 16.84
C SER A 155 54.96 -33.83 18.15
N THR A 156 54.97 -34.88 18.98
CA THR A 156 54.44 -34.93 20.35
C THR A 156 55.12 -33.89 21.26
N GLY A 157 54.33 -33.04 21.91
CA GLY A 157 54.81 -32.11 22.93
C GLY A 157 55.19 -32.82 24.24
N PRO A 158 56.19 -32.32 25.00
CA PRO A 158 56.70 -33.00 26.19
C PRO A 158 55.73 -32.93 27.39
N THR A 159 55.71 -34.02 28.15
CA THR A 159 54.99 -34.19 29.43
C THR A 159 55.55 -33.26 30.51
N GLY A 160 54.71 -32.39 31.07
CA GLY A 160 55.03 -31.59 32.26
C GLY A 160 54.96 -32.40 33.56
N SER A 161 55.93 -32.19 34.43
CA SER A 161 56.22 -32.93 35.67
C SER A 161 55.25 -32.69 36.83
N THR A 162 54.98 -33.77 37.57
CA THR A 162 54.23 -33.85 38.83
C THR A 162 54.91 -33.09 39.98
N GLY A 163 54.15 -32.26 40.72
CA GLY A 163 54.54 -31.68 42.02
C GLY A 163 53.93 -32.44 43.22
N PRO A 164 54.54 -32.40 44.42
CA PRO A 164 54.41 -33.43 45.46
C PRO A 164 53.20 -33.28 46.40
N THR A 165 52.88 -34.38 47.10
CA THR A 165 51.79 -34.54 48.08
C THR A 165 52.27 -34.35 49.54
N GLY A 166 51.41 -33.75 50.38
CA GLY A 166 51.38 -33.88 51.87
C GLY A 166 51.24 -32.51 52.59
N SER A 167 50.47 -32.30 53.67
CA SER A 167 49.77 -33.18 54.64
C SER A 167 48.67 -32.39 55.42
N THR A 168 47.82 -33.13 56.13
CA THR A 168 46.63 -32.78 56.95
C THR A 168 46.84 -31.90 58.21
N GLY A 169 45.81 -31.15 58.64
CA GLY A 169 45.67 -30.58 60.00
C GLY A 169 44.35 -29.81 60.26
N PHE A 170 43.82 -29.88 61.49
CA PHE A 170 42.42 -29.62 61.92
C PHE A 170 42.02 -28.16 62.30
N THR A 171 40.70 -27.96 62.41
CA THR A 171 39.81 -26.89 62.95
C THR A 171 40.31 -25.88 64.01
N GLY A 172 39.77 -24.64 63.97
CA GLY A 172 39.73 -23.70 65.11
C GLY A 172 39.10 -22.30 64.88
N SER A 173 37.91 -22.08 65.46
CA SER A 173 37.21 -20.86 65.95
C SER A 173 36.91 -19.62 65.09
N THR A 174 35.60 -19.31 65.06
CA THR A 174 34.90 -18.07 64.68
C THR A 174 35.23 -16.88 65.59
N GLY A 175 35.30 -15.67 65.02
CA GLY A 175 35.16 -14.37 65.73
C GLY A 175 34.01 -13.54 65.13
N PRO A 176 33.30 -12.71 65.91
CA PRO A 176 31.98 -12.16 65.53
C PRO A 176 32.08 -10.96 64.58
N THR A 177 31.18 -10.90 63.60
CA THR A 177 30.89 -9.68 62.82
C THR A 177 29.86 -8.84 63.59
N GLY A 178 30.16 -7.54 63.74
CA GLY A 178 29.33 -6.58 64.47
C GLY A 178 27.93 -6.36 63.88
N SER A 179 27.00 -5.92 64.74
CA SER A 179 25.58 -5.75 64.46
C SER A 179 25.26 -4.62 63.48
N THR A 180 24.39 -4.90 62.51
CA THR A 180 23.71 -3.90 61.68
C THR A 180 22.65 -3.16 62.51
N GLY A 181 22.60 -1.83 62.41
CA GLY A 181 21.61 -1.00 63.11
C GLY A 181 20.17 -1.21 62.58
N PRO A 182 19.13 -0.84 63.36
CA PRO A 182 17.74 -1.07 62.98
C PRO A 182 17.29 -0.19 61.81
N THR A 183 16.54 -0.80 60.89
CA THR A 183 15.80 -0.14 59.80
C THR A 183 14.66 0.72 60.37
N GLY A 184 14.54 1.96 59.91
CA GLY A 184 13.46 2.87 60.32
C GLY A 184 12.06 2.41 59.84
N PRO A 185 10.97 2.84 60.50
CA PRO A 185 9.61 2.40 60.19
C PRO A 185 9.13 2.93 58.83
N THR A 186 8.44 2.07 58.08
CA THR A 186 7.75 2.37 56.82
C THR A 186 6.63 3.40 57.02
N GLY A 187 6.59 4.45 56.19
CA GLY A 187 5.53 5.45 56.21
C GLY A 187 4.16 4.90 55.79
N PRO A 188 3.04 5.52 56.22
CA PRO A 188 1.70 5.03 55.91
C PRO A 188 1.36 5.12 54.41
N THR A 189 0.70 4.10 53.90
CA THR A 189 0.16 4.00 52.53
C THR A 189 -0.82 5.14 52.26
N GLY A 190 -0.57 5.92 51.20
CA GLY A 190 -1.50 6.96 50.73
C GLY A 190 -2.85 6.37 50.28
N PRO A 191 -3.94 7.16 50.28
CA PRO A 191 -5.24 6.69 49.85
C PRO A 191 -5.18 6.20 48.39
N THR A 192 -5.79 5.04 48.13
CA THR A 192 -6.02 4.51 46.79
C THR A 192 -6.77 5.55 45.97
N GLY A 193 -6.16 6.04 44.89
CA GLY A 193 -6.86 6.88 43.92
C GLY A 193 -8.08 6.14 43.34
N PRO A 194 -9.05 6.85 42.72
CA PRO A 194 -10.13 6.17 42.02
C PRO A 194 -9.53 5.12 41.10
N THR A 195 -10.08 3.91 41.13
CA THR A 195 -9.72 2.82 40.23
C THR A 195 -9.78 3.39 38.82
N GLY A 196 -8.61 3.58 38.19
CA GLY A 196 -8.57 3.78 36.75
C GLY A 196 -9.29 2.59 36.13
N PHE A 197 -10.08 2.84 35.08
CA PHE A 197 -10.58 1.76 34.25
C PHE A 197 -9.42 0.79 34.02
N THR A 198 -9.62 -0.47 34.38
CA THR A 198 -8.70 -1.52 34.01
C THR A 198 -8.56 -1.42 32.50
N GLY A 199 -7.42 -0.93 32.03
CA GLY A 199 -7.07 -1.03 30.62
C GLY A 199 -6.99 -2.52 30.31
N SER A 200 -8.08 -3.08 29.79
CA SER A 200 -7.93 -3.95 28.65
C SER A 200 -7.12 -3.12 27.66
N THR A 201 -5.96 -3.61 27.26
CA THR A 201 -5.38 -3.25 25.97
C THR A 201 -6.40 -3.69 24.93
N GLU A 202 -7.45 -2.89 24.74
CA GLU A 202 -8.42 -3.05 23.68
C GLU A 202 -7.71 -2.59 22.41
N ASN A 203 -7.29 -3.58 21.61
CA ASN A 203 -6.73 -3.28 20.31
C ASN A 203 -7.90 -2.82 19.42
N PHE A 204 -7.83 -1.59 18.92
CA PHE A 204 -8.84 -1.05 18.02
C PHE A 204 -8.25 -0.98 16.60
N ALA A 205 -9.04 -1.41 15.62
CA ALA A 205 -8.74 -1.17 14.21
C ALA A 205 -9.51 0.07 13.75
N TYR A 206 -8.79 1.03 13.18
CA TYR A 206 -9.35 2.24 12.58
C TYR A 206 -9.31 2.09 11.07
N VAL A 207 -10.47 2.19 10.44
CA VAL A 207 -10.66 1.93 9.00
C VAL A 207 -11.16 3.20 8.32
N THR A 208 -10.45 3.69 7.31
CA THR A 208 -10.91 4.82 6.50
C THR A 208 -12.03 4.38 5.57
N ILE A 209 -13.13 5.14 5.55
CA ILE A 209 -14.31 4.84 4.74
C ILE A 209 -14.50 5.99 3.74
N SER A 210 -14.00 5.80 2.53
CA SER A 210 -13.92 6.87 1.52
C SER A 210 -15.30 7.31 1.04
N GLY A 211 -16.24 6.38 0.86
CA GLY A 211 -17.58 6.67 0.35
C GLY A 211 -18.47 7.45 1.33
N ASP A 212 -18.18 7.36 2.62
CA ASP A 212 -18.99 7.96 3.69
C ASP A 212 -18.29 9.12 4.41
N ASN A 213 -17.01 9.42 4.08
CA ASN A 213 -16.18 10.44 4.73
C ASN A 213 -16.04 10.25 6.25
N ILE A 214 -15.86 9.00 6.68
CA ILE A 214 -15.70 8.65 8.10
C ILE A 214 -14.50 7.74 8.33
N VAL A 215 -14.13 7.57 9.59
CA VAL A 215 -13.38 6.42 10.09
C VAL A 215 -14.32 5.52 10.90
N SER A 216 -14.33 4.23 10.60
CA SER A 216 -14.97 3.21 11.45
C SER A 216 -13.96 2.66 12.46
N VAL A 217 -14.34 2.61 13.73
CA VAL A 217 -13.54 2.03 14.82
C VAL A 217 -14.09 0.64 15.12
N ILE A 218 -13.25 -0.37 14.99
CA ILE A 218 -13.59 -1.78 15.21
C ILE A 218 -12.88 -2.25 16.48
N ASP A 219 -13.64 -2.80 17.43
CA ASP A 219 -13.08 -3.59 18.52
C ASP A 219 -12.62 -4.95 17.95
N THR A 220 -11.31 -5.20 17.99
CA THR A 220 -10.72 -6.41 17.41
C THR A 220 -11.00 -7.67 18.22
N ALA A 221 -11.38 -7.55 19.49
CA ALA A 221 -11.76 -8.70 20.31
C ALA A 221 -13.15 -9.22 19.93
N THR A 222 -14.06 -8.33 19.55
CA THR A 222 -15.45 -8.67 19.20
C THR A 222 -15.74 -8.64 17.70
N ASN A 223 -14.84 -8.06 16.89
CA ASN A 223 -15.04 -7.81 15.46
C ASN A 223 -16.30 -6.97 15.19
N THR A 224 -16.55 -5.96 16.03
CA THR A 224 -17.72 -5.08 15.90
C THR A 224 -17.31 -3.62 15.78
N VAL A 225 -18.07 -2.85 14.99
CA VAL A 225 -17.89 -1.40 14.90
C VAL A 225 -18.44 -0.75 16.17
N THR A 226 -17.58 -0.09 16.95
CA THR A 226 -17.92 0.56 18.22
C THR A 226 -18.14 2.05 18.09
N ALA A 227 -17.52 2.69 17.09
CA ALA A 227 -17.68 4.12 16.83
C ALA A 227 -17.51 4.45 15.33
N THR A 228 -18.04 5.60 14.94
CA THR A 228 -17.78 6.23 13.64
C THR A 228 -17.40 7.69 13.86
N ILE A 229 -16.36 8.14 13.16
CA ILE A 229 -15.76 9.47 13.34
C ILE A 229 -15.82 10.19 12.01
N ALA A 230 -16.51 11.32 11.94
CA ALA A 230 -16.52 12.14 10.73
C ALA A 230 -15.15 12.78 10.49
N VAL A 231 -14.65 12.68 9.26
CA VAL A 231 -13.38 13.27 8.82
C VAL A 231 -13.59 14.11 7.54
N GLY A 232 -12.52 14.49 6.86
CA GLY A 232 -12.61 15.23 5.60
C GLY A 232 -13.07 14.33 4.44
N ASN A 233 -13.14 14.92 3.25
CA ASN A 233 -13.62 14.24 2.05
C ASN A 233 -12.59 13.25 1.49
N GLY A 234 -13.05 12.03 1.21
CA GLY A 234 -12.25 10.96 0.65
C GLY A 234 -11.09 10.54 1.56
N PRO A 235 -11.36 10.02 2.77
CA PRO A 235 -10.31 9.43 3.57
C PRO A 235 -9.72 8.21 2.86
N VAL A 236 -8.41 8.20 2.60
CA VAL A 236 -7.73 7.16 1.78
C VAL A 236 -6.61 6.42 2.49
N ALA A 237 -5.95 7.03 3.46
CA ALA A 237 -4.86 6.41 4.23
C ALA A 237 -4.90 6.82 5.69
N ILE A 238 -4.35 5.99 6.56
CA ILE A 238 -4.41 6.19 8.01
C ILE A 238 -3.17 5.65 8.71
N ALA A 239 -2.66 6.40 9.68
CA ALA A 239 -1.60 5.95 10.58
C ALA A 239 -1.93 6.29 12.03
N ILE A 240 -1.61 5.37 12.94
CA ILE A 240 -1.74 5.59 14.38
C ILE A 240 -0.36 5.89 14.94
N SER A 241 -0.25 6.93 15.77
CA SER A 241 1.00 7.26 16.46
C SER A 241 1.46 6.06 17.31
N PRO A 242 2.76 5.74 17.35
CA PRO A 242 3.27 4.60 18.13
C PRO A 242 2.87 4.55 19.62
N ASN A 243 2.52 5.70 20.22
CA ASN A 243 2.02 5.78 21.58
C ASN A 243 0.49 5.50 21.72
N GLY A 244 -0.22 5.29 20.61
CA GLY A 244 -1.64 4.99 20.56
C GLY A 244 -2.59 6.17 20.73
N VAL A 245 -2.08 7.37 20.99
CA VAL A 245 -2.91 8.51 21.44
C VAL A 245 -3.61 9.22 20.28
N TYR A 246 -2.97 9.27 19.11
CA TYR A 246 -3.48 10.00 17.96
C TYR A 246 -3.49 9.16 16.70
N THR A 247 -4.54 9.35 15.91
CA THR A 247 -4.68 8.77 14.57
C THR A 247 -4.71 9.88 13.53
N TYR A 248 -3.95 9.72 12.45
CA TYR A 248 -3.82 10.70 11.38
C TYR A 248 -4.42 10.11 10.11
N VAL A 249 -5.39 10.82 9.52
CA VAL A 249 -6.18 10.34 8.38
C VAL A 249 -6.00 11.29 7.21
N ILE A 250 -5.59 10.76 6.07
CA ILE A 250 -5.43 11.53 4.82
C ILE A 250 -6.78 11.69 4.14
N ASN A 251 -7.22 12.94 3.91
CA ASN A 251 -8.41 13.29 3.15
C ASN A 251 -8.00 13.79 1.76
N ILE A 252 -8.06 12.91 0.77
CA ILE A 252 -7.48 13.15 -0.57
C ILE A 252 -8.14 14.33 -1.29
N PHE A 253 -9.45 14.51 -1.17
CA PHE A 253 -10.18 15.55 -1.91
C PHE A 253 -10.10 16.92 -1.25
N ASP A 254 -9.71 16.96 0.03
CA ASP A 254 -9.53 18.21 0.77
C ASP A 254 -8.07 18.64 0.86
N ASN A 255 -7.12 17.79 0.46
CA ASN A 255 -5.68 18.01 0.64
C ASN A 255 -5.32 18.29 2.12
N THR A 256 -5.88 17.49 3.04
CA THR A 256 -5.68 17.65 4.48
C THR A 256 -5.42 16.33 5.20
N VAL A 257 -4.87 16.43 6.41
CA VAL A 257 -4.80 15.34 7.40
C VAL A 257 -5.73 15.66 8.57
N SER A 258 -6.70 14.79 8.85
CA SER A 258 -7.48 14.85 10.10
C SER A 258 -6.70 14.17 11.23
N VAL A 259 -6.55 14.87 12.36
CA VAL A 259 -5.93 14.32 13.58
C VAL A 259 -7.03 13.96 14.56
N ILE A 260 -7.12 12.68 14.91
CA ILE A 260 -8.13 12.11 15.79
C ILE A 260 -7.48 11.77 17.12
N ASP A 261 -8.12 12.17 18.21
CA ASP A 261 -7.80 11.68 19.55
C ASP A 261 -8.51 10.32 19.77
N THR A 262 -7.74 9.27 20.07
CA THR A 262 -8.24 7.89 20.11
C THR A 262 -9.11 7.62 21.34
N ASP A 263 -8.85 8.29 22.46
CA ASP A 263 -9.67 8.19 23.68
C ASP A 263 -11.03 8.88 23.48
N LEU A 264 -11.05 10.00 22.75
CA LEU A 264 -12.27 10.78 22.51
C LEU A 264 -13.02 10.37 21.24
N ASN A 265 -12.39 9.62 20.34
CA ASN A 265 -12.90 9.30 19.00
C ASN A 265 -13.39 10.56 18.25
N MET A 266 -12.59 11.62 18.27
CA MET A 266 -12.97 12.92 17.73
C MET A 266 -11.79 13.59 17.00
N VAL A 267 -12.09 14.26 15.90
CA VAL A 267 -11.11 15.10 15.18
C VAL A 267 -10.79 16.33 16.03
N ILE A 268 -9.52 16.49 16.41
CA ILE A 268 -9.02 17.60 17.22
C ILE A 268 -8.25 18.64 16.41
N ALA A 269 -7.77 18.27 15.22
CA ALA A 269 -7.09 19.18 14.30
C ALA A 269 -7.26 18.72 12.85
N THR A 270 -7.11 19.66 11.92
CA THR A 270 -7.05 19.38 10.48
C THR A 270 -5.85 20.15 9.91
N VAL A 271 -4.90 19.42 9.33
CA VAL A 271 -3.62 19.95 8.87
C VAL A 271 -3.61 20.00 7.34
N PRO A 272 -3.51 21.17 6.70
CA PRO A 272 -3.34 21.26 5.25
C PRO A 272 -1.99 20.67 4.82
N VAL A 273 -2.00 19.89 3.73
CA VAL A 273 -0.80 19.29 3.11
C VAL A 273 -0.78 19.62 1.61
N GLY A 274 0.11 18.97 0.84
CA GLY A 274 0.19 19.14 -0.61
C GLY A 274 -0.98 18.51 -1.36
N ASP A 275 -0.98 18.67 -2.67
CA ASP A 275 -2.06 18.22 -3.55
C ASP A 275 -2.07 16.70 -3.74
N ASN A 276 -3.27 16.13 -3.68
CA ASN A 276 -3.55 14.70 -3.83
C ASN A 276 -2.73 13.82 -2.88
N PRO A 277 -2.90 13.96 -1.55
CA PRO A 277 -2.15 13.17 -0.59
C PRO A 277 -2.63 11.71 -0.58
N LEU A 278 -1.70 10.75 -0.51
CA LEU A 278 -2.02 9.32 -0.69
C LEU A 278 -1.69 8.42 0.50
N ASP A 279 -0.58 8.66 1.19
CA ASP A 279 -0.13 7.81 2.30
C ASP A 279 0.55 8.63 3.41
N ILE A 280 0.63 8.04 4.60
CA ILE A 280 1.17 8.68 5.80
C ILE A 280 1.94 7.69 6.69
N ALA A 281 3.12 8.10 7.16
CA ALA A 281 3.89 7.35 8.14
C ALA A 281 4.31 8.24 9.31
N ILE A 282 4.35 7.68 10.52
CA ILE A 282 4.69 8.40 11.75
C ILE A 282 6.00 7.85 12.31
N THR A 283 6.88 8.76 12.69
CA THR A 283 8.17 8.42 13.33
C THR A 283 7.97 7.61 14.62
N PRO A 284 8.86 6.67 14.97
CA PRO A 284 8.73 5.83 16.18
C PRO A 284 8.58 6.60 17.49
N ASN A 285 9.16 7.80 17.58
CA ASN A 285 9.04 8.69 18.74
C ASN A 285 7.76 9.56 18.73
N SER A 286 6.88 9.36 17.74
CA SER A 286 5.65 10.13 17.50
C SER A 286 5.85 11.63 17.27
N ALA A 287 7.06 12.11 16.97
CA ALA A 287 7.35 13.55 16.87
C ALA A 287 6.98 14.16 15.52
N PHE A 288 7.07 13.35 14.46
CA PHE A 288 6.79 13.78 13.09
C PHE A 288 5.97 12.76 12.33
N ALA A 289 5.06 13.25 11.48
CA ALA A 289 4.37 12.49 10.46
C ALA A 289 4.80 12.95 9.06
N TYR A 290 4.93 12.02 8.13
CA TYR A 290 5.36 12.25 6.75
C TYR A 290 4.24 11.83 5.81
N VAL A 291 3.81 12.74 4.93
CA VAL A 291 2.66 12.55 4.04
C VAL A 291 3.10 12.67 2.59
N THR A 292 2.82 11.68 1.76
CA THR A 292 3.08 11.73 0.32
C THR A 292 2.04 12.60 -0.38
N ASN A 293 2.47 13.53 -1.24
CA ASN A 293 1.60 14.40 -2.04
C ASN A 293 1.83 14.09 -3.52
N PHE A 294 0.94 13.29 -4.12
CA PHE A 294 1.18 12.67 -5.42
C PHE A 294 1.33 13.69 -6.56
N ASN A 295 0.48 14.71 -6.61
CA ASN A 295 0.50 15.68 -7.71
C ASN A 295 1.60 16.73 -7.57
N ASP A 296 2.09 16.95 -6.34
CA ASP A 296 3.12 17.95 -6.03
C ASP A 296 4.53 17.36 -6.08
N ASP A 297 4.70 16.05 -6.32
CA ASP A 297 5.99 15.36 -6.34
C ASP A 297 6.78 15.51 -5.03
N THR A 298 6.07 15.65 -3.90
CA THR A 298 6.64 16.00 -2.59
C THR A 298 6.15 15.14 -1.43
N VAL A 299 6.84 15.24 -0.29
CA VAL A 299 6.40 14.75 1.02
C VAL A 299 6.27 15.92 1.99
N SER A 300 5.12 16.06 2.64
CA SER A 300 4.89 17.02 3.73
C SER A 300 5.34 16.44 5.06
N VAL A 301 6.12 17.19 5.85
CA VAL A 301 6.54 16.81 7.20
C VAL A 301 5.73 17.60 8.22
N ILE A 302 4.95 16.92 9.03
CA ILE A 302 4.08 17.50 10.08
C ILE A 302 4.76 17.32 11.43
N ASP A 303 4.93 18.40 12.18
CA ASP A 303 5.21 18.33 13.62
C ASP A 303 3.91 17.98 14.36
N THR A 304 3.91 16.84 15.04
CA THR A 304 2.73 16.28 15.71
C THR A 304 2.38 17.02 17.01
N ALA A 305 3.33 17.73 17.62
CA ALA A 305 3.09 18.51 18.82
C ALA A 305 2.33 19.80 18.49
N THR A 306 2.57 20.37 17.30
CA THR A 306 1.93 21.62 16.86
C THR A 306 0.86 21.43 15.81
N ASN A 307 0.76 20.24 15.20
CA ASN A 307 -0.12 19.93 14.08
C ASN A 307 0.07 20.90 12.90
N THR A 308 1.33 21.15 12.52
CA THR A 308 1.69 22.05 11.42
C THR A 308 2.74 21.43 10.52
N VAL A 309 2.62 21.65 9.21
CA VAL A 309 3.67 21.30 8.26
C VAL A 309 4.89 22.20 8.49
N THR A 310 6.04 21.59 8.78
CA THR A 310 7.31 22.28 9.06
C THR A 310 8.22 22.33 7.83
N THR A 311 8.09 21.38 6.92
CA THR A 311 8.91 21.25 5.72
C THR A 311 8.18 20.43 4.66
N THR A 312 8.49 20.70 3.39
CA THR A 312 8.05 19.91 2.24
C THR A 312 9.29 19.48 1.46
N ILE A 313 9.40 18.19 1.16
CA ILE A 313 10.59 17.56 0.57
C ILE A 313 10.23 17.12 -0.85
N ALA A 314 11.00 17.54 -1.87
CA ALA A 314 10.83 17.00 -3.23
C ALA A 314 11.43 15.59 -3.31
N VAL A 315 10.66 14.63 -3.84
CA VAL A 315 11.03 13.19 -3.76
C VAL A 315 11.00 12.45 -5.10
N GLY A 316 10.38 13.01 -6.14
CA GLY A 316 10.24 12.39 -7.47
C GLY A 316 8.78 12.35 -7.93
N ASN A 317 8.54 11.88 -9.15
CA ASN A 317 7.24 11.98 -9.80
C ASN A 317 6.20 10.99 -9.25
N GLY A 318 5.12 11.51 -8.67
CA GLY A 318 4.01 10.69 -8.14
C GLY A 318 4.39 9.85 -6.93
N PRO A 319 4.78 10.45 -5.79
CA PRO A 319 4.97 9.71 -4.55
C PRO A 319 3.65 9.08 -4.11
N ASN A 320 3.71 7.80 -3.70
CA ASN A 320 2.52 7.00 -3.41
C ASN A 320 2.53 6.52 -1.95
N GLY A 321 3.26 5.45 -1.65
CA GLY A 321 3.39 4.89 -0.31
C GLY A 321 4.64 5.37 0.44
N ILE A 322 4.61 5.27 1.77
CA ILE A 322 5.73 5.66 2.64
C ILE A 322 5.84 4.75 3.87
N ALA A 323 7.08 4.37 4.23
CA ALA A 323 7.37 3.68 5.49
C ALA A 323 8.60 4.27 6.17
N ILE A 324 8.57 4.33 7.50
CA ILE A 324 9.69 4.82 8.30
C ILE A 324 10.39 3.64 8.97
N SER A 325 11.71 3.62 8.86
CA SER A 325 12.56 2.61 9.49
C SER A 325 12.32 2.55 11.01
N PRO A 326 12.42 1.36 11.66
CA PRO A 326 12.16 1.23 13.10
C PRO A 326 13.03 2.09 14.01
N ASN A 327 14.24 2.47 13.55
CA ASN A 327 15.13 3.38 14.27
C ASN A 327 14.79 4.87 14.04
N GLY A 328 13.83 5.17 13.17
CA GLY A 328 13.34 6.50 12.82
C GLY A 328 14.27 7.32 11.94
N GLN A 329 15.41 6.80 11.48
CA GLN A 329 16.45 7.58 10.79
C GLN A 329 16.12 7.81 9.31
N PHE A 330 15.44 6.86 8.69
CA PHE A 330 15.12 6.91 7.26
C PHE A 330 13.63 6.71 7.00
N ALA A 331 13.09 7.50 6.08
CA ALA A 331 11.79 7.26 5.45
C ALA A 331 12.01 6.80 4.01
N TYR A 332 11.32 5.73 3.62
CA TYR A 332 11.36 5.15 2.28
C TYR A 332 10.04 5.46 1.59
N VAL A 333 10.11 6.16 0.47
CA VAL A 333 8.94 6.67 -0.27
C VAL A 333 8.90 6.02 -1.63
N THR A 334 7.81 5.34 -1.97
CA THR A 334 7.61 4.79 -3.32
C THR A 334 7.22 5.91 -4.27
N ILE A 335 7.89 5.95 -5.42
CA ILE A 335 7.70 6.98 -6.46
C ILE A 335 7.17 6.27 -7.70
N SER A 336 5.85 6.32 -7.86
CA SER A 336 5.12 5.51 -8.83
C SER A 336 5.36 5.91 -10.29
N GLY A 337 5.56 7.21 -10.56
CA GLY A 337 5.83 7.72 -11.90
C GLY A 337 7.25 7.41 -12.38
N ASP A 338 8.20 7.33 -11.45
CA ASP A 338 9.62 7.11 -11.75
C ASP A 338 10.08 5.66 -11.56
N ASN A 339 9.25 4.79 -10.98
CA ASN A 339 9.57 3.38 -10.67
C ASN A 339 10.78 3.24 -9.73
N ILE A 340 10.84 4.11 -8.72
CA ILE A 340 11.91 4.11 -7.72
C ILE A 340 11.35 4.16 -6.29
N VAL A 341 12.23 3.94 -5.32
CA VAL A 341 12.07 4.35 -3.93
C VAL A 341 13.05 5.46 -3.60
N SER A 342 12.56 6.58 -3.11
CA SER A 342 13.39 7.67 -2.57
C SER A 342 13.60 7.48 -1.07
N VAL A 343 14.85 7.55 -0.62
CA VAL A 343 15.23 7.41 0.79
C VAL A 343 15.51 8.78 1.36
N ILE A 344 14.75 9.18 2.38
CA ILE A 344 14.87 10.46 3.07
C ILE A 344 15.58 10.23 4.41
N ASP A 345 16.61 11.01 4.69
CA ASP A 345 17.13 11.15 6.06
C ASP A 345 16.20 12.07 6.85
N THR A 346 15.59 11.55 7.92
CA THR A 346 14.57 12.26 8.71
C THR A 346 15.15 13.33 9.61
N ALA A 347 16.46 13.31 9.89
CA ALA A 347 17.12 14.34 10.69
C ALA A 347 17.40 15.58 9.85
N THR A 348 17.70 15.41 8.56
CA THR A 348 18.02 16.51 7.64
C THR A 348 16.88 16.87 6.69
N ASN A 349 15.86 16.03 6.55
CA ASN A 349 14.77 16.15 5.57
C ASN A 349 15.28 16.22 4.13
N THR A 350 16.27 15.39 3.79
CA THR A 350 16.87 15.35 2.46
C THR A 350 16.85 13.94 1.87
N VAL A 351 16.59 13.84 0.57
CA VAL A 351 16.74 12.57 -0.17
C VAL A 351 18.22 12.21 -0.27
N THR A 352 18.61 11.06 0.28
CA THR A 352 19.99 10.57 0.35
C THR A 352 20.29 9.47 -0.67
N ALA A 353 19.25 8.75 -1.12
CA ALA A 353 19.37 7.70 -2.13
C ALA A 353 18.07 7.53 -2.94
N THR A 354 18.21 6.93 -4.11
CA THR A 354 17.10 6.49 -4.96
C THR A 354 17.36 5.06 -5.42
N ILE A 355 16.37 4.18 -5.31
CA ILE A 355 16.51 2.74 -5.53
C ILE A 355 15.53 2.34 -6.63
N ALA A 356 16.01 1.80 -7.75
CA ALA A 356 15.14 1.31 -8.82
C ALA A 356 14.37 0.06 -8.37
N VAL A 357 13.06 0.05 -8.63
CA VAL A 357 12.15 -1.06 -8.30
C VAL A 357 11.28 -1.43 -9.52
N GLY A 358 10.23 -2.22 -9.32
CA GLY A 358 9.29 -2.57 -10.38
C GLY A 358 8.41 -1.40 -10.82
N SER A 359 7.52 -1.67 -11.78
CA SER A 359 6.62 -0.68 -12.36
C SER A 359 5.48 -0.30 -11.41
N PHE A 360 5.22 1.00 -11.28
CA PHE A 360 4.19 1.59 -10.43
C PHE A 360 4.25 1.10 -8.98
N PRO A 361 5.34 1.40 -8.26
CA PRO A 361 5.44 1.06 -6.84
C PRO A 361 4.38 1.80 -6.02
N SER A 362 3.75 1.09 -5.09
CA SER A 362 2.64 1.56 -4.25
C SER A 362 2.96 1.32 -2.78
N GLY A 363 2.39 0.28 -2.15
CA GLY A 363 2.61 -0.01 -0.74
C GLY A 363 4.07 -0.36 -0.42
N ILE A 364 4.51 0.01 0.78
CA ILE A 364 5.83 -0.33 1.31
C ILE A 364 5.75 -0.66 2.79
N ALA A 365 6.45 -1.71 3.22
CA ALA A 365 6.59 -2.07 4.63
C ALA A 365 8.04 -2.45 4.95
N ILE A 366 8.47 -2.18 6.18
CA ILE A 366 9.84 -2.45 6.64
C ILE A 366 9.78 -3.47 7.77
N THR A 367 10.67 -4.45 7.76
CA THR A 367 10.77 -5.45 8.83
C THR A 367 11.06 -4.79 10.18
N SER A 368 10.61 -5.40 11.28
CA SER A 368 10.75 -4.83 12.63
C SER A 368 12.21 -4.68 13.09
N ASP A 369 13.12 -5.46 12.51
CA ASP A 369 14.58 -5.33 12.70
C ASP A 369 15.21 -4.25 11.79
N GLY A 370 14.44 -3.69 10.86
CA GLY A 370 14.84 -2.64 9.94
C GLY A 370 15.73 -3.09 8.80
N GLN A 371 16.03 -4.38 8.63
CA GLN A 371 16.99 -4.88 7.64
C GLN A 371 16.45 -4.88 6.21
N PHE A 372 15.15 -5.11 6.05
CA PHE A 372 14.55 -5.23 4.72
C PHE A 372 13.30 -4.37 4.57
N ALA A 373 13.19 -3.71 3.42
CA ALA A 373 11.97 -3.04 2.98
C ALA A 373 11.34 -3.83 1.82
N TYR A 374 10.04 -4.10 1.92
CA TYR A 374 9.25 -4.79 0.91
C TYR A 374 8.38 -3.78 0.19
N VAL A 375 8.58 -3.64 -1.12
CA VAL A 375 7.93 -2.65 -1.97
C VAL A 375 7.02 -3.33 -2.96
N VAL A 376 5.74 -3.05 -2.90
CA VAL A 376 4.74 -3.57 -3.83
C VAL A 376 4.82 -2.81 -5.15
N ASN A 377 4.91 -3.54 -6.26
CA ASN A 377 4.94 -2.97 -7.62
C ASN A 377 3.67 -3.39 -8.38
N SER A 378 2.66 -2.52 -8.38
CA SER A 378 1.31 -2.87 -8.83
C SER A 378 1.25 -3.29 -10.29
N ASN A 379 1.96 -2.59 -11.19
CA ASN A 379 1.95 -2.91 -12.62
C ASN A 379 2.90 -4.05 -12.99
N SER A 380 3.79 -4.46 -12.06
CA SER A 380 4.69 -5.58 -12.27
C SER A 380 4.26 -6.87 -11.58
N ASN A 381 3.13 -6.85 -10.85
CA ASN A 381 2.60 -8.00 -10.12
C ASN A 381 3.65 -8.68 -9.22
N ASN A 382 4.50 -7.89 -8.57
CA ASN A 382 5.59 -8.39 -7.75
C ASN A 382 5.92 -7.46 -6.57
N VAL A 383 6.76 -7.96 -5.67
CA VAL A 383 7.31 -7.22 -4.54
C VAL A 383 8.83 -7.18 -4.66
N SER A 384 9.42 -5.98 -4.65
CA SER A 384 10.87 -5.80 -4.55
C SER A 384 11.30 -5.80 -3.09
N VAL A 385 12.30 -6.60 -2.75
CA VAL A 385 12.91 -6.64 -1.41
C VAL A 385 14.21 -5.86 -1.44
N ILE A 386 14.29 -4.82 -0.63
CA ILE A 386 15.43 -3.91 -0.53
C ILE A 386 16.18 -4.22 0.76
N ASP A 387 17.48 -4.45 0.67
CA ASP A 387 18.39 -4.39 1.82
C ASP A 387 18.61 -2.91 2.18
N THR A 388 18.18 -2.51 3.38
CA THR A 388 18.22 -1.11 3.84
C THR A 388 19.62 -0.63 4.17
N ALA A 389 20.56 -1.54 4.48
CA ALA A 389 21.94 -1.18 4.77
C ALA A 389 22.70 -0.81 3.50
N THR A 390 22.35 -1.45 2.37
CA THR A 390 23.01 -1.23 1.08
C THR A 390 22.18 -0.41 0.09
N ASN A 391 20.89 -0.21 0.36
CA ASN A 391 19.91 0.41 -0.55
C ASN A 391 19.86 -0.28 -1.91
N THR A 392 19.86 -1.62 -1.91
CA THR A 392 19.82 -2.43 -3.14
C THR A 392 18.67 -3.43 -3.11
N VAL A 393 18.05 -3.66 -4.27
CA VAL A 393 17.06 -4.73 -4.43
C VAL A 393 17.79 -6.08 -4.47
N THR A 394 17.50 -6.94 -3.51
CA THR A 394 18.13 -8.26 -3.35
C THR A 394 17.33 -9.37 -4.05
N VAL A 395 16.01 -9.24 -4.07
CA VAL A 395 15.10 -10.20 -4.71
C VAL A 395 13.80 -9.52 -5.14
N THR A 396 13.17 -10.08 -6.16
CA THR A 396 11.82 -9.70 -6.59
C THR A 396 10.92 -10.93 -6.53
N ILE A 397 9.79 -10.82 -5.85
CA ILE A 397 8.87 -11.91 -5.54
C ILE A 397 7.58 -11.71 -6.34
N ALA A 398 7.22 -12.63 -7.23
CA ALA A 398 5.94 -12.57 -7.93
C ALA A 398 4.78 -12.81 -6.95
N VAL A 399 3.74 -11.98 -7.03
CA VAL A 399 2.52 -12.07 -6.21
C VAL A 399 1.28 -12.05 -7.12
N GLY A 400 0.09 -11.94 -6.54
CA GLY A 400 -1.15 -11.83 -7.31
C GLY A 400 -1.22 -10.56 -8.17
N PRO A 401 -2.23 -10.47 -9.04
CA PRO A 401 -2.38 -9.34 -9.96
C PRO A 401 -2.75 -8.04 -9.23
N PHE A 402 -2.18 -6.94 -9.71
CA PHE A 402 -2.37 -5.58 -9.19
C PHE A 402 -2.24 -5.52 -7.66
N PRO A 403 -1.06 -5.89 -7.11
CA PRO A 403 -0.84 -5.80 -5.69
C PRO A 403 -0.86 -4.34 -5.24
N SER A 404 -1.33 -4.08 -4.02
CA SER A 404 -1.55 -2.71 -3.52
C SER A 404 -0.93 -2.50 -2.13
N GLY A 405 -1.60 -2.98 -1.09
CA GLY A 405 -1.17 -2.83 0.31
C GLY A 405 -0.25 -3.96 0.75
N ILE A 406 0.57 -3.67 1.76
CA ILE A 406 1.46 -4.66 2.39
C ILE A 406 1.57 -4.41 3.90
N ALA A 407 1.54 -5.49 4.68
CA ALA A 407 1.83 -5.47 6.11
C ALA A 407 2.75 -6.64 6.48
N ILE A 408 3.66 -6.42 7.43
CA ILE A 408 4.60 -7.44 7.92
C ILE A 408 4.22 -7.79 9.36
N THR A 409 4.24 -9.08 9.69
CA THR A 409 3.97 -9.54 11.06
C THR A 409 4.98 -8.95 12.04
N PRO A 410 4.61 -8.69 13.31
CA PRO A 410 5.51 -8.08 14.30
C PRO A 410 6.83 -8.85 14.50
N ASP A 411 6.78 -10.18 14.37
CA ASP A 411 7.96 -11.06 14.43
C ASP A 411 8.87 -11.01 13.18
N GLY A 412 8.46 -10.27 12.15
CA GLY A 412 9.16 -10.09 10.89
C GLY A 412 9.17 -11.32 9.98
N GLN A 413 8.45 -12.39 10.30
CA GLN A 413 8.55 -13.67 9.58
C GLN A 413 7.67 -13.76 8.34
N ARG A 414 6.58 -12.98 8.28
CA ARG A 414 5.64 -13.02 7.16
C ARG A 414 5.25 -11.62 6.68
N ALA A 415 5.12 -11.46 5.38
CA ALA A 415 4.50 -10.30 4.76
C ALA A 415 3.19 -10.70 4.07
N TYR A 416 2.14 -9.91 4.27
CA TYR A 416 0.82 -10.09 3.66
C TYR A 416 0.60 -8.97 2.65
N VAL A 417 0.34 -9.33 1.40
CA VAL A 417 0.23 -8.40 0.27
C VAL A 417 -1.17 -8.53 -0.32
N THR A 418 -1.93 -7.44 -0.35
CA THR A 418 -3.26 -7.44 -0.98
C THR A 418 -3.12 -7.38 -2.49
N ASN A 419 -3.91 -8.19 -3.19
CA ASN A 419 -3.96 -8.26 -4.65
C ASN A 419 -5.38 -7.98 -5.11
N PHE A 420 -5.56 -6.89 -5.85
CA PHE A 420 -6.86 -6.37 -6.24
C PHE A 420 -7.70 -7.38 -7.04
N GLY A 421 -7.03 -8.24 -7.83
CA GLY A 421 -7.70 -9.08 -8.83
C GLY A 421 -7.85 -8.35 -10.16
N ASP A 422 -8.51 -9.00 -11.12
CA ASP A 422 -8.88 -8.38 -12.41
C ASP A 422 -10.27 -7.71 -12.28
N ALA A 423 -10.55 -6.65 -13.04
CA ALA A 423 -11.75 -5.80 -12.94
C ALA A 423 -13.09 -6.55 -13.09
N CYS A 424 -13.05 -7.79 -13.63
CA CYS A 424 -14.20 -8.67 -13.83
C CYS A 424 -14.10 -10.01 -13.06
N ASN A 425 -13.05 -10.21 -12.27
CA ASN A 425 -12.88 -11.38 -11.40
C ASN A 425 -12.89 -10.92 -9.93
N PRO A 426 -14.01 -11.09 -9.20
CA PRO A 426 -14.19 -10.57 -7.85
C PRO A 426 -13.35 -11.28 -6.78
N ASP A 427 -12.50 -12.24 -7.16
CA ASP A 427 -11.69 -13.01 -6.23
C ASP A 427 -10.37 -12.30 -5.93
N GLY A 428 -10.45 -11.15 -5.23
CA GLY A 428 -9.29 -10.51 -4.65
C GLY A 428 -8.66 -11.41 -3.58
N THR A 429 -7.33 -11.36 -3.48
CA THR A 429 -6.56 -12.27 -2.64
C THR A 429 -5.54 -11.53 -1.79
N VAL A 430 -5.00 -12.21 -0.79
CA VAL A 430 -3.81 -11.80 -0.06
C VAL A 430 -2.73 -12.85 -0.26
N SER A 431 -1.60 -12.45 -0.84
CA SER A 431 -0.40 -13.28 -0.92
C SER A 431 0.35 -13.23 0.41
N VAL A 432 0.70 -14.39 0.95
CA VAL A 432 1.49 -14.53 2.19
C VAL A 432 2.90 -14.94 1.80
N ILE A 433 3.87 -14.07 2.11
CA ILE A 433 5.29 -14.26 1.83
C ILE A 433 6.00 -14.65 3.11
N GLU A 434 6.80 -15.71 3.09
CA GLU A 434 7.79 -15.99 4.14
C GLU A 434 9.05 -15.14 3.89
N THR A 435 9.44 -14.29 4.84
CA THR A 435 10.50 -13.29 4.65
C THR A 435 11.91 -13.90 4.58
N VAL A 436 12.15 -15.00 5.29
CA VAL A 436 13.45 -15.71 5.27
C VAL A 436 13.73 -16.34 3.90
N GLY A 437 12.71 -16.96 3.31
CA GLY A 437 12.80 -17.61 2.00
C GLY A 437 12.51 -16.68 0.82
N ASN A 438 11.83 -15.55 1.06
CA ASN A 438 11.28 -14.67 0.04
C ASN A 438 10.37 -15.42 -0.96
N THR A 439 9.53 -16.30 -0.44
CA THR A 439 8.62 -17.15 -1.22
C THR A 439 7.18 -16.94 -0.80
N VAL A 440 6.25 -16.99 -1.76
CA VAL A 440 4.82 -17.02 -1.47
C VAL A 440 4.45 -18.41 -0.96
N ILE A 441 3.96 -18.49 0.28
CA ILE A 441 3.60 -19.74 0.97
C ILE A 441 2.09 -19.97 1.02
N ALA A 442 1.28 -18.93 0.81
CA ALA A 442 -0.17 -19.04 0.73
C ALA A 442 -0.78 -17.90 -0.09
N THR A 443 -1.98 -18.14 -0.62
CA THR A 443 -2.83 -17.15 -1.26
C THR A 443 -4.22 -17.26 -0.66
N VAL A 444 -4.66 -16.23 0.06
CA VAL A 444 -5.90 -16.22 0.84
C VAL A 444 -6.97 -15.42 0.09
N PRO A 445 -8.10 -16.02 -0.34
CA PRO A 445 -9.22 -15.28 -0.90
C PRO A 445 -9.87 -14.39 0.16
N VAL A 446 -10.04 -13.10 -0.12
CA VAL A 446 -10.60 -12.11 0.84
C VAL A 446 -11.80 -11.33 0.30
N GLY A 447 -12.17 -11.55 -0.96
CA GLY A 447 -13.23 -10.81 -1.63
C GLY A 447 -12.67 -9.73 -2.57
N PRO A 448 -13.55 -9.00 -3.25
CA PRO A 448 -13.16 -8.18 -4.39
C PRO A 448 -12.42 -6.91 -3.95
N PHE A 449 -11.36 -6.55 -4.69
CA PHE A 449 -10.73 -5.24 -4.54
C PHE A 449 -10.15 -4.96 -3.12
N PRO A 450 -9.35 -5.88 -2.55
CA PRO A 450 -8.64 -5.61 -1.31
C PRO A 450 -7.63 -4.49 -1.52
N SER A 451 -7.57 -3.57 -0.54
CA SER A 451 -6.73 -2.37 -0.57
C SER A 451 -5.76 -2.37 0.62
N GLY A 452 -5.99 -1.54 1.63
CA GLY A 452 -5.15 -1.50 2.82
C GLY A 452 -5.26 -2.75 3.68
N ILE A 453 -4.17 -3.06 4.37
CA ILE A 453 -4.04 -4.21 5.25
C ILE A 453 -3.23 -3.83 6.48
N ALA A 454 -3.69 -4.27 7.65
CA ALA A 454 -2.96 -4.11 8.90
C ALA A 454 -2.99 -5.41 9.71
N ILE A 455 -1.94 -5.64 10.49
CA ILE A 455 -1.78 -6.83 11.34
C ILE A 455 -1.84 -6.39 12.79
N THR A 456 -2.55 -7.16 13.62
CA THR A 456 -2.65 -6.88 15.06
C THR A 456 -1.26 -6.92 15.72
N PRO A 457 -1.02 -6.16 16.80
CA PRO A 457 0.28 -6.13 17.49
C PRO A 457 0.75 -7.48 18.04
N ASP A 458 -0.17 -8.39 18.32
CA ASP A 458 0.13 -9.78 18.72
C ASP A 458 0.42 -10.72 17.54
N GLY A 459 0.28 -10.22 16.31
CA GLY A 459 0.51 -10.93 15.06
C GLY A 459 -0.54 -11.99 14.71
N GLN A 460 -1.63 -12.11 15.46
CA GLN A 460 -2.60 -13.22 15.29
C GLN A 460 -3.59 -12.98 14.16
N PHE A 461 -3.92 -11.72 13.85
CA PHE A 461 -4.95 -11.38 12.87
C PHE A 461 -4.47 -10.31 11.88
N ALA A 462 -4.85 -10.46 10.62
CA ALA A 462 -4.71 -9.43 9.61
C ALA A 462 -6.10 -8.93 9.17
N TYR A 463 -6.30 -7.62 9.18
CA TYR A 463 -7.53 -6.96 8.75
C TYR A 463 -7.30 -6.36 7.36
N VAL A 464 -8.20 -6.63 6.43
CA VAL A 464 -8.09 -6.23 5.03
C VAL A 464 -9.29 -5.39 4.64
N ALA A 465 -9.05 -4.14 4.22
CA ALA A 465 -10.10 -3.28 3.68
C ALA A 465 -10.50 -3.77 2.29
N ILE A 466 -11.82 -3.92 2.08
CA ILE A 466 -12.39 -4.35 0.81
C ILE A 466 -13.12 -3.14 0.22
N SER A 467 -12.41 -2.31 -0.55
CA SER A 467 -12.89 -0.98 -1.01
C SER A 467 -14.06 -1.05 -1.99
N GLY A 468 -14.25 -2.20 -2.64
CA GLY A 468 -15.10 -2.23 -3.82
C GLY A 468 -14.49 -1.41 -4.96
N ASN A 469 -15.22 -1.28 -6.07
CA ASN A 469 -14.83 -0.43 -7.21
C ASN A 469 -16.12 0.15 -7.83
N PHE A 470 -16.01 0.87 -8.95
CA PHE A 470 -17.14 1.44 -9.69
C PHE A 470 -18.26 0.44 -10.01
N CYS A 471 -17.95 -0.86 -10.13
CA CYS A 471 -18.92 -1.92 -10.44
C CYS A 471 -19.61 -2.51 -9.21
N ILE A 472 -18.96 -2.48 -8.03
CA ILE A 472 -19.43 -3.08 -6.79
C ILE A 472 -18.96 -2.25 -5.61
N SER A 473 -19.88 -1.56 -4.94
CA SER A 473 -19.59 -0.98 -3.63
C SER A 473 -19.44 -2.10 -2.61
N SER A 474 -18.37 -2.08 -1.83
CA SER A 474 -18.19 -2.99 -0.71
C SER A 474 -18.31 -2.23 0.61
N THR A 475 -18.69 -2.97 1.65
CA THR A 475 -18.90 -2.49 3.01
C THR A 475 -18.22 -3.43 4.01
N SER A 476 -17.16 -4.12 3.58
CA SER A 476 -16.56 -5.19 4.39
C SER A 476 -15.08 -4.97 4.70
N VAL A 477 -14.69 -5.44 5.88
CA VAL A 477 -13.31 -5.70 6.26
C VAL A 477 -13.18 -7.19 6.53
N SER A 478 -12.26 -7.87 5.85
CA SER A 478 -11.99 -9.29 6.06
C SER A 478 -10.94 -9.50 7.12
N VAL A 479 -11.15 -10.48 8.00
CA VAL A 479 -10.24 -10.82 9.09
C VAL A 479 -9.62 -12.19 8.82
N ILE A 480 -8.32 -12.21 8.60
CA ILE A 480 -7.52 -13.41 8.38
C ILE A 480 -6.86 -13.80 9.70
N GLU A 481 -6.99 -15.06 10.10
CA GLU A 481 -6.15 -15.64 11.15
C GLU A 481 -4.78 -16.02 10.55
N THR A 482 -3.70 -15.41 11.04
CA THR A 482 -2.35 -15.54 10.43
C THR A 482 -1.79 -16.95 10.61
N GLY A 483 -2.17 -17.66 11.68
CA GLY A 483 -1.74 -19.04 11.95
C GLY A 483 -2.25 -20.04 10.91
N SER A 484 -3.51 -19.88 10.48
CA SER A 484 -4.17 -20.79 9.52
C SER A 484 -4.24 -20.25 8.09
N ASN A 485 -3.91 -18.97 7.87
CA ASN A 485 -4.06 -18.26 6.60
C ASN A 485 -5.47 -18.40 6.01
N SER A 486 -6.48 -18.24 6.86
CA SER A 486 -7.89 -18.38 6.50
C SER A 486 -8.70 -17.18 6.98
N VAL A 487 -9.68 -16.75 6.19
CA VAL A 487 -10.65 -15.73 6.61
C VAL A 487 -11.57 -16.36 7.64
N ILE A 488 -11.58 -15.80 8.85
CA ILE A 488 -12.39 -16.29 9.98
C ILE A 488 -13.59 -15.41 10.30
N SER A 489 -13.57 -14.16 9.85
CA SER A 489 -14.62 -13.18 10.09
C SER A 489 -14.65 -12.12 8.99
N THR A 490 -15.81 -11.48 8.83
CA THR A 490 -15.99 -10.31 7.98
C THR A 490 -16.79 -9.28 8.78
N VAL A 491 -16.23 -8.08 8.94
CA VAL A 491 -16.86 -6.97 9.66
C VAL A 491 -17.56 -6.06 8.65
N THR A 492 -18.83 -5.75 8.88
CA THR A 492 -19.54 -4.75 8.09
C THR A 492 -19.20 -3.34 8.60
N VAL A 493 -18.69 -2.51 7.70
CA VAL A 493 -18.33 -1.11 7.91
C VAL A 493 -19.11 -0.22 6.92
N GLY A 494 -18.72 1.05 6.77
CA GLY A 494 -19.31 1.94 5.77
C GLY A 494 -18.86 1.66 4.33
N THR A 495 -19.29 2.51 3.39
CA THR A 495 -19.10 2.32 1.95
C THR A 495 -17.66 2.61 1.52
N SER A 496 -17.05 1.66 0.82
CA SER A 496 -15.70 1.76 0.26
C SER A 496 -14.60 2.00 1.30
N PRO A 497 -14.33 1.01 2.18
CA PRO A 497 -13.19 1.06 3.09
C PRO A 497 -11.88 1.07 2.30
N ALA A 498 -11.00 2.04 2.54
CA ALA A 498 -9.79 2.25 1.74
C ALA A 498 -8.54 1.68 2.42
N ASP A 499 -8.33 2.00 3.70
CA ASP A 499 -7.12 1.65 4.43
C ASP A 499 -7.40 1.39 5.93
N ILE A 500 -6.46 0.73 6.62
CA ILE A 500 -6.61 0.26 8.00
C ILE A 500 -5.33 0.51 8.79
N ALA A 501 -5.46 1.00 10.02
CA ALA A 501 -4.42 0.97 11.02
C ALA A 501 -4.93 0.32 12.31
N ILE A 502 -4.05 -0.37 13.03
CA ILE A 502 -4.38 -1.05 14.29
C ILE A 502 -3.37 -0.63 15.35
N HIS A 503 -3.87 -0.32 16.54
CA HIS A 503 -3.05 -0.13 17.74
C HIS A 503 -3.56 -1.02 18.86
#